data_AF-A0A957EKL4-F1
#
_entry.id   AF-A0A957EKL4-F1
#
_cell.length_a   1.000
_cell.length_b   1.000
_cell.length_c   1.000
_cell.angle_alpha   90.00
_cell.angle_beta   90.00
_cell.angle_gamma   90.00
#
_symmetry.space_group_name_H-M   'P 1'
#
loop_
_entity.id
_entity.type
_entity.pdbx_description
1 polymer ?
#
loop_
_entity_poly.entity_id
_entity_poly.type
_entity_poly.pdbx_seq_one_letter_code
_entity_poly.pdbx_strand_id
1 'polypeptide(L)'
;MPPILSHYQAHALLQAHANGAAAASVSLDLNLSTSDVTLTPLGVTLPNGRFLTLDQLTEISANENACYLVTPENEVEKIHYFSETHNRFYSLMPTRGAPTMLVSGIPMHRIKDTDPHR
;
A
#
# COMPACT_ATOMS: atom_id res chain seq x y z
N MET A 1 13.73 4.56 -0.62
CA MET A 1 12.47 4.72 -1.38
C MET A 1 11.35 5.00 -0.37
N PRO A 2 10.38 5.88 -0.67
CA PRO A 2 9.24 6.07 0.22
C PRO A 2 8.42 4.77 0.36
N PRO A 3 7.96 4.39 1.57
CA PRO A 3 7.11 3.21 1.76
C PRO A 3 5.80 3.33 1.01
N ILE A 4 5.38 2.22 0.40
CA ILE A 4 4.13 2.08 -0.31
C ILE A 4 3.32 0.96 0.33
N LEU A 5 2.06 1.24 0.66
CA LEU A 5 1.13 0.28 1.25
C LEU A 5 -0.14 0.16 0.42
N SER A 6 -0.83 -0.96 0.59
CA SER A 6 -2.17 -1.20 0.06
C SER A 6 -3.05 -1.84 1.12
N HIS A 7 -4.31 -2.12 0.78
CA HIS A 7 -5.21 -2.81 1.68
C HIS A 7 -4.65 -4.15 2.21
N TYR A 8 -3.81 -4.86 1.45
CA TYR A 8 -3.20 -6.11 1.91
C TYR A 8 -2.31 -5.91 3.14
N GLN A 9 -1.38 -4.96 3.05
CA GLN A 9 -0.50 -4.62 4.16
C GLN A 9 -1.28 -4.01 5.33
N ALA A 10 -2.22 -3.10 5.04
CA ALA A 10 -3.01 -2.44 6.07
C ALA A 10 -3.85 -3.44 6.87
N HIS A 11 -4.52 -4.41 6.22
CA HIS A 11 -5.24 -5.47 6.91
C HIS A 11 -4.31 -6.33 7.78
N ALA A 12 -3.14 -6.72 7.26
CA ALA A 12 -2.18 -7.52 8.01
C ALA A 12 -1.70 -6.78 9.28
N LEU A 13 -1.44 -5.47 9.16
CA LEU A 13 -0.99 -4.63 10.27
C LEU A 13 -2.09 -4.40 11.30
N LEU A 14 -3.33 -4.14 10.88
CA LEU A 14 -4.47 -4.01 11.79
C LEU A 14 -4.74 -5.30 12.55
N GLN A 15 -4.64 -6.47 11.89
CA GLN A 15 -4.78 -7.76 12.56
C GLN A 15 -3.65 -8.03 13.56
N ALA A 16 -2.40 -7.76 13.19
CA ALA A 16 -1.26 -7.89 14.09
C ALA A 16 -1.40 -6.97 15.32
N HIS A 17 -1.89 -5.74 15.11
CA HIS A 17 -2.15 -4.78 16.17
C HIS A 17 -3.25 -5.28 17.13
N ALA A 18 -4.37 -5.75 16.59
CA ALA A 18 -5.47 -6.30 17.38
C ALA A 18 -5.06 -7.54 18.20
N ASN A 19 -4.09 -8.32 17.72
CA ASN A 19 -3.52 -9.47 18.41
C ASN A 19 -2.46 -9.10 19.47
N GLY A 20 -2.16 -7.81 19.65
CA GLY A 20 -1.16 -7.34 20.60
C GLY A 20 0.28 -7.68 20.20
N ALA A 21 0.54 -7.90 18.91
CA ALA A 21 1.90 -8.14 18.43
C ALA A 21 2.75 -6.87 18.58
N ALA A 22 4.02 -7.02 18.93
CA ALA A 22 4.97 -5.91 19.03
C ALA A 22 5.63 -5.56 17.68
N ALA A 23 5.65 -6.52 16.75
CA ALA A 23 6.24 -6.37 15.42
C ALA A 23 5.46 -7.19 14.38
N ALA A 24 5.54 -6.78 13.12
CA ALA A 24 5.01 -7.52 11.98
C ALA A 24 5.96 -7.40 10.78
N SER A 25 5.92 -8.38 9.88
CA SER A 25 6.73 -8.38 8.66
C SER A 25 5.80 -8.18 7.46
N VAL A 26 6.00 -7.09 6.72
CA VAL A 26 5.16 -6.71 5.57
C VAL A 26 6.01 -6.14 4.44
N SER A 27 5.52 -6.19 3.20
CA SER A 27 6.14 -5.44 2.11
C SER A 27 5.79 -3.96 2.19
N LEU A 28 6.76 -3.10 1.89
CA LEU A 28 6.59 -1.64 1.81
C LEU A 28 6.99 -1.10 0.43
N ASP A 29 7.10 -1.98 -0.56
CA ASP A 29 7.68 -1.72 -1.88
C ASP A 29 7.00 -2.54 -2.97
N LEU A 30 5.67 -2.70 -2.87
CA LEU A 30 4.83 -3.37 -3.87
C LEU A 30 5.12 -4.87 -4.04
N ASN A 31 5.30 -5.56 -2.91
CA ASN A 31 5.60 -7.00 -2.82
C ASN A 31 6.98 -7.41 -3.38
N LEU A 32 7.92 -6.46 -3.52
CA LEU A 32 9.29 -6.77 -3.98
C LEU A 32 10.17 -7.32 -2.86
N SER A 33 10.05 -6.78 -1.66
CA SER A 33 10.75 -7.24 -0.47
C SER A 33 9.86 -7.18 0.77
N THR A 34 10.31 -7.78 1.87
CA THR A 34 9.64 -7.72 3.16
C THR A 34 10.49 -6.93 4.13
N SER A 35 9.86 -6.14 5.00
CA SER A 35 10.49 -5.35 6.04
C SER A 35 9.75 -5.51 7.36
N ASP A 36 10.49 -5.48 8.46
CA ASP A 36 9.90 -5.51 9.79
C ASP A 36 9.45 -4.12 10.21
N VAL A 37 8.23 -4.04 10.75
CA VAL A 37 7.65 -2.83 11.31
C VAL A 37 7.36 -3.02 12.79
N THR A 38 7.43 -1.95 13.55
CA THR A 38 7.14 -1.96 14.98
C THR A 38 5.70 -1.52 15.22
N LEU A 39 4.95 -2.30 15.97
CA LEU A 39 3.60 -1.95 16.38
C LEU A 39 3.61 -1.28 17.74
N THR A 40 2.84 -0.21 17.86
CA THR A 40 2.67 0.58 19.08
C THR A 40 1.19 0.70 19.39
N PRO A 41 0.80 1.12 20.61
CA PRO A 41 -0.61 1.34 20.94
C PRO A 41 -1.30 2.35 20.02
N LEU A 42 -0.56 3.31 19.45
CA LEU A 42 -1.10 4.40 18.62
C LEU A 42 -1.10 4.08 17.11
N GLY A 43 -0.41 3.04 16.68
CA GLY A 43 -0.18 2.78 15.26
C GLY A 43 1.11 2.01 14.98
N VAL A 44 1.69 2.22 13.80
CA VAL A 44 2.82 1.44 13.28
C VAL A 44 3.98 2.35 12.90
N THR A 45 5.18 2.01 13.36
CA THR A 45 6.44 2.65 12.96
C THR A 45 7.13 1.83 11.89
N LEU A 46 7.44 2.47 10.76
CA LEU A 46 8.11 1.89 9.60
C LEU A 46 9.64 1.91 9.77
N PRO A 47 10.41 1.08 9.02
CA PRO A 47 11.87 1.00 9.12
C PRO A 47 12.60 2.32 8.91
N ASN A 48 12.00 3.24 8.16
CA ASN A 48 12.57 4.56 7.88
C ASN A 48 12.16 5.63 8.91
N GLY A 49 11.56 5.23 10.04
CA GLY A 49 11.14 6.11 11.11
C GLY A 49 9.80 6.81 10.89
N ARG A 50 9.13 6.59 9.75
CA ARG A 50 7.78 7.11 9.51
C ARG A 50 6.76 6.40 10.37
N PHE A 51 5.67 7.08 10.66
CA PHE A 51 4.60 6.59 11.52
C PHE A 51 3.27 6.58 10.78
N LEU A 52 2.46 5.54 11.00
CA LEU A 52 1.11 5.42 10.50
C LEU A 52 0.15 5.24 11.66
N THR A 53 -0.90 6.07 11.72
CA THR A 53 -1.96 5.91 12.71
C THR A 53 -2.88 4.74 12.37
N LEU A 54 -3.63 4.25 13.36
CA LEU A 54 -4.66 3.24 13.12
C LEU A 54 -5.76 3.75 12.17
N ASP A 55 -6.07 5.05 12.21
CA ASP A 55 -7.06 5.67 11.33
C ASP A 55 -6.58 5.65 9.87
N GLN A 56 -5.31 6.00 9.62
CA GLN A 56 -4.72 5.92 8.28
C GLN A 56 -4.68 4.48 7.76
N LEU A 57 -4.32 3.52 8.62
CA LEU A 57 -4.35 2.10 8.25
C LEU A 57 -5.78 1.63 7.94
N THR A 58 -6.77 2.13 8.68
CA THR A 58 -8.19 1.84 8.42
C THR A 58 -8.67 2.45 7.11
N GLU A 59 -8.23 3.66 6.78
CA GLU A 59 -8.52 4.28 5.48
C GLU A 59 -7.93 3.46 4.32
N ILE A 60 -6.66 3.04 4.45
CA ILE A 60 -5.99 2.23 3.43
C ILE A 60 -6.65 0.86 3.30
N SER A 61 -7.02 0.22 4.42
CA SER A 61 -7.64 -1.11 4.40
C SER A 61 -9.01 -1.10 3.73
N ALA A 62 -9.76 -0.01 3.85
CA ALA A 62 -11.07 0.14 3.22
C ALA A 62 -11.03 0.34 1.69
N ASN A 63 -9.85 0.61 1.09
CA ASN A 63 -9.72 0.87 -0.33
C ASN A 63 -8.94 -0.23 -1.06
N GLU A 64 -9.68 -1.19 -1.62
CA GLU A 64 -9.10 -2.34 -2.31
C GLU A 64 -8.35 -1.98 -3.60
N ASN A 65 -8.66 -0.82 -4.20
CA ASN A 65 -8.23 -0.47 -5.55
C ASN A 65 -7.07 0.54 -5.62
N ALA A 66 -6.47 0.92 -4.48
CA ALA A 66 -5.41 1.93 -4.45
C ALA A 66 -4.15 1.46 -3.70
N CYS A 67 -3.01 1.86 -4.24
CA CYS A 67 -1.76 1.92 -3.49
C CYS A 67 -1.56 3.33 -2.93
N TYR A 68 -0.95 3.42 -1.76
CA TYR A 68 -0.70 4.64 -1.02
C TYR A 68 0.78 4.83 -0.77
N LEU A 69 1.27 6.04 -1.01
CA LEU A 69 2.58 6.51 -0.62
C LEU A 69 2.50 7.07 0.80
N VAL A 70 3.41 6.67 1.68
CA VAL A 70 3.60 7.40 2.93
C VAL A 70 4.50 8.59 2.64
N THR A 71 4.15 9.80 3.06
CA THR A 71 4.96 11.02 2.84
C THR A 71 5.99 11.19 3.97
N PRO A 72 7.02 12.06 3.80
CA PRO A 72 7.90 12.46 4.90
C PRO A 72 7.16 13.06 6.11
N GLU A 73 5.99 13.67 5.89
CA GLU A 73 5.13 14.30 6.89
C GLU A 73 4.23 13.29 7.62
N ASN A 74 4.39 11.98 7.38
CA ASN A 74 3.56 10.90 7.90
C ASN A 74 2.10 10.96 7.41
N GLU A 75 1.86 11.52 6.22
CA GLU A 75 0.57 11.47 5.55
C GLU A 75 0.51 10.29 4.57
N VAL A 76 -0.71 9.93 4.15
CA VAL A 76 -0.95 8.84 3.21
C VAL A 76 -1.58 9.41 1.93
N GLU A 77 -0.85 9.31 0.83
CA GLU A 77 -1.29 9.85 -0.47
C GLU A 77 -1.58 8.72 -1.44
N LYS A 78 -2.74 8.77 -2.12
CA LYS A 78 -3.04 7.80 -3.18
C LYS A 78 -2.06 7.97 -4.34
N ILE A 79 -1.50 6.86 -4.82
CA ILE A 79 -0.66 6.86 -6.02
C ILE A 79 -1.55 6.98 -7.25
N HIS A 80 -1.73 8.22 -7.69
CA HIS A 80 -2.40 8.56 -8.93
C HIS A 80 -1.73 9.74 -9.63
N TYR A 81 -2.03 9.91 -10.90
CA TYR A 81 -1.53 11.02 -11.70
C TYR A 81 -2.47 11.28 -12.88
N PHE A 82 -2.74 12.55 -13.19
CA PHE A 82 -3.42 12.94 -14.41
C PHE A 82 -2.41 13.49 -15.41
N SER A 83 -2.32 12.87 -16.59
CA SER A 83 -1.49 13.35 -17.69
C SER A 83 -2.29 14.32 -18.54
N GLU A 84 -1.93 15.60 -18.52
CA GLU A 84 -2.50 16.60 -19.41
C GLU A 84 -2.19 16.29 -20.88
N THR A 85 -0.95 15.89 -21.18
CA THR A 85 -0.49 15.55 -22.54
C THR A 85 -1.34 14.47 -23.22
N HIS A 86 -1.75 13.46 -22.45
CA HIS A 86 -2.52 12.33 -22.98
C HIS A 86 -4.01 12.41 -22.62
N ASN A 87 -4.41 13.43 -21.87
CA ASN A 87 -5.75 13.59 -21.28
C ASN A 87 -6.25 12.30 -20.60
N ARG A 88 -5.42 11.73 -19.73
CA ARG A 88 -5.68 10.42 -19.10
C ARG A 88 -5.33 10.41 -17.63
N PHE A 89 -6.17 9.76 -16.84
CA PHE A 89 -5.91 9.44 -15.45
C PHE A 89 -5.16 8.11 -15.33
N TYR A 90 -4.15 8.07 -14.47
CA TYR A 90 -3.35 6.91 -14.15
C TYR A 90 -3.42 6.67 -12.65
N SER A 91 -3.59 5.42 -12.23
CA SER A 91 -3.47 5.04 -10.83
C SER A 91 -2.83 3.68 -10.66
N LEU A 92 -2.33 3.39 -9.46
CA LEU A 92 -1.76 2.10 -9.14
C LEU A 92 -2.74 1.29 -8.29
N MET A 93 -3.07 0.10 -8.76
CA MET A 93 -3.98 -0.84 -8.09
C MET A 93 -3.18 -2.05 -7.58
N PRO A 94 -3.34 -2.44 -6.30
CA PRO A 94 -2.61 -3.56 -5.74
C PRO A 94 -3.14 -4.89 -6.28
N THR A 95 -2.26 -5.88 -6.40
CA THR A 95 -2.63 -7.30 -6.54
C THR A 95 -1.87 -8.10 -5.49
N ARG A 96 -2.12 -9.41 -5.41
CA ARG A 96 -1.30 -10.31 -4.56
C ARG A 96 0.13 -10.48 -5.06
N GLY A 97 0.38 -10.25 -6.35
CA GLY A 97 1.69 -10.26 -6.98
C GLY A 97 2.13 -8.84 -7.32
N ALA A 98 2.60 -8.64 -8.55
CA ALA A 98 2.92 -7.30 -9.06
C ALA A 98 1.65 -6.43 -9.16
N PRO A 99 1.70 -5.14 -8.77
CA PRO A 99 0.57 -4.25 -8.93
C PRO A 99 0.29 -3.98 -10.40
N THR A 100 -0.93 -3.53 -10.71
CA THR A 100 -1.32 -3.13 -12.06
C THR A 100 -1.55 -1.63 -12.13
N MET A 101 -1.11 -1.02 -13.24
CA MET A 101 -1.47 0.35 -13.56
C MET A 101 -2.88 0.34 -14.16
N LEU A 102 -3.73 1.24 -13.67
CA LEU A 102 -5.00 1.56 -14.29
C LEU A 102 -4.82 2.77 -15.20
N VAL A 103 -5.26 2.66 -16.45
CA VAL A 103 -5.36 3.79 -17.38
C VAL A 103 -6.84 4.10 -17.55
N SER A 104 -7.26 5.25 -17.04
CA SER A 104 -8.67 5.66 -16.99
C SER A 104 -9.57 4.59 -16.35
N GLY A 105 -9.07 3.96 -15.27
CA GLY A 105 -9.77 2.90 -14.54
C GLY A 105 -9.63 1.50 -15.13
N ILE A 106 -8.96 1.33 -16.27
CA ILE A 106 -8.83 0.03 -16.95
C ILE A 106 -7.45 -0.58 -16.62
N PRO A 107 -7.39 -1.81 -16.08
CA PRO A 107 -6.12 -2.50 -15.84
C PRO A 107 -5.32 -2.74 -17.12
N MET A 108 -4.01 -2.49 -17.06
CA MET A 108 -3.11 -2.68 -18.20
C MET A 108 -2.74 -4.15 -18.47
N HIS A 109 -2.90 -5.03 -17.48
CA HIS A 109 -2.72 -6.46 -17.65
C HIS A 109 -3.82 -7.25 -16.94
N ARG A 110 -4.00 -8.51 -17.34
CA ARG A 110 -4.92 -9.43 -16.67
C ARG A 110 -4.41 -9.72 -15.26
N ILE A 111 -5.23 -9.40 -14.27
CA ILE A 111 -4.96 -9.64 -12.83
C ILE A 111 -5.61 -10.93 -12.30
N LYS A 112 -6.59 -11.47 -13.04
CA LYS A 112 -7.34 -12.67 -12.65
C LYS A 112 -6.66 -13.89 -13.26
N ASP A 113 -6.29 -14.85 -12.41
CA ASP A 113 -5.65 -16.11 -12.79
C ASP A 113 -4.34 -15.94 -13.59
N THR A 114 -3.66 -14.80 -13.45
CA THR A 114 -2.40 -14.49 -14.16
C THR A 114 -1.55 -13.56 -13.28
N ASP A 115 -0.27 -13.90 -13.11
CA ASP A 115 0.75 -13.06 -12.48
C ASP A 115 1.84 -12.80 -13.54
N PRO A 116 2.17 -11.55 -13.88
CA PRO A 116 3.13 -11.27 -14.96
C PRO A 116 4.54 -11.84 -14.72
N HIS A 117 4.88 -12.26 -13.51
CA HIS A 117 6.13 -12.93 -13.19
C HIS A 117 6.06 -14.47 -13.19
N ARG A 118 4.90 -15.06 -13.49
CA ARG A 118 4.64 -16.50 -13.40
C ARG A 118 3.98 -17.07 -14.65
#